data_AF-A0A9Q3F5W5-F1
#
_entry.id   AF-A0A9Q3F5W5-F1
#
_cell.length_a   1.000
_cell.length_b   1.000
_cell.length_c   1.000
_cell.angle_alpha   90.00
_cell.angle_beta   90.00
_cell.angle_gamma   90.00
#
_symmetry.space_group_name_H-M   'P 1'
#
loop_
_entity.id
_entity.type
_entity.pdbx_description
1 polymer ?
#
loop_
_entity_poly.entity_id
_entity_poly.type
_entity_poly.pdbx_seq_one_letter_code
_entity_poly.pdbx_strand_id
1 'polypeptide(L)'
;MKEELIEILFQYREAFASDNEPLGAIKDHEVDTMLNVERPYPPILRRPAYPASPRAIEALESHINELIKLGVLRKVGHNEEVEVTTPVIISWNNDK
;
A
#
# COMPACT_ATOMS: atom_id res chain seq x y z
N MET A 1 -36.51 -17.98 -4.03
CA MET A 1 -35.35 -18.09 -3.12
C MET A 1 -34.00 -18.20 -3.84
N LYS A 2 -33.68 -19.29 -4.57
CA LYS A 2 -32.35 -19.39 -5.23
C LYS A 2 -32.20 -18.40 -6.39
N GLU A 3 -33.23 -18.24 -7.22
CA GLU A 3 -33.21 -17.29 -8.34
C GLU A 3 -33.16 -15.84 -7.86
N GLU A 4 -34.00 -15.47 -6.88
CA GLU A 4 -33.95 -14.15 -6.24
C GLU A 4 -32.57 -13.82 -5.65
N LEU A 5 -31.91 -14.79 -5.01
CA LEU A 5 -30.55 -14.58 -4.49
C LEU A 5 -29.56 -14.30 -5.63
N ILE A 6 -29.65 -15.04 -6.73
CA ILE A 6 -28.77 -14.85 -7.89
C ILE A 6 -29.01 -13.47 -8.51
N GLU A 7 -30.26 -13.04 -8.64
CA GLU A 7 -30.61 -11.70 -9.15
C GLU A 7 -30.01 -10.59 -8.27
N ILE A 8 -30.13 -10.72 -6.95
CA ILE A 8 -29.55 -9.76 -6.00
C ILE A 8 -28.02 -9.73 -6.13
N LEU A 9 -27.35 -10.88 -6.13
CA LEU A 9 -25.89 -10.94 -6.25
C LEU A 9 -25.40 -10.37 -7.58
N PHE A 10 -26.14 -10.60 -8.67
CA PHE A 10 -25.81 -10.07 -9.99
C PHE A 10 -26.03 -8.55 -10.06
N GLN A 11 -27.11 -8.05 -9.45
CA GLN A 11 -27.42 -6.63 -9.35
C GLN A 11 -26.35 -5.87 -8.58
N TYR A 12 -25.86 -6.42 -7.47
CA TYR A 12 -24.86 -5.79 -6.59
C TYR A 12 -23.45 -6.34 -6.78
N ARG A 13 -23.12 -6.92 -7.95
CA ARG A 13 -21.80 -7.56 -8.19
C ARG A 13 -20.61 -6.64 -7.90
N GLU A 14 -20.75 -5.34 -8.12
CA GLU A 14 -19.71 -4.31 -7.89
C GLU A 14 -19.49 -4.01 -6.40
N ALA A 15 -20.39 -4.45 -5.52
CA ALA A 15 -20.20 -4.36 -4.07
C ALA A 15 -19.25 -5.45 -3.53
N PHE A 16 -18.87 -6.42 -4.35
CA PHE A 16 -17.97 -7.51 -3.99
C PHE A 16 -16.59 -7.28 -4.62
N ALA A 17 -15.54 -7.59 -3.87
CA ALA A 17 -14.19 -7.62 -4.40
C ALA A 17 -14.07 -8.69 -5.50
N SER A 18 -13.38 -8.37 -6.59
CA SER A 18 -13.08 -9.31 -7.68
C SER A 18 -11.57 -9.37 -7.92
N ASP A 19 -11.11 -10.33 -8.72
CA ASP A 19 -9.69 -10.42 -9.09
C ASP A 19 -9.20 -9.18 -9.86
N ASN A 20 -10.11 -8.47 -10.54
CA ASN A 20 -9.82 -7.25 -11.31
C ASN A 20 -9.97 -5.98 -10.46
N GLU A 21 -10.89 -5.99 -9.49
CA GLU A 21 -11.17 -4.90 -8.55
C GLU A 21 -11.16 -5.44 -7.10
N PRO A 22 -9.97 -5.82 -6.60
CA PRO A 22 -9.82 -6.50 -5.31
C PRO A 22 -9.96 -5.55 -4.10
N LEU A 23 -9.84 -4.25 -4.34
CA LEU A 23 -9.95 -3.21 -3.33
C LEU A 23 -10.96 -2.16 -3.77
N GLY A 24 -11.84 -1.76 -2.85
CA GLY A 24 -12.72 -0.63 -3.07
C GLY A 24 -11.93 0.67 -3.03
N ALA A 25 -11.97 1.45 -4.10
CA ALA A 25 -11.44 2.81 -4.13
C ALA A 25 -12.55 3.79 -3.72
N ILE A 26 -12.62 4.13 -2.43
CA ILE A 26 -13.55 5.17 -1.96
C ILE A 26 -12.98 6.52 -2.39
N LYS A 27 -13.63 7.15 -3.37
CA LYS A 27 -13.26 8.49 -3.85
C LYS A 27 -13.47 9.52 -2.75
N ASP A 28 -12.66 10.57 -2.77
CA ASP A 28 -12.78 11.76 -1.90
C ASP A 28 -12.60 11.48 -0.39
N HIS A 29 -11.90 10.40 -0.05
CA HIS A 29 -11.56 10.02 1.33
C HIS A 29 -10.04 9.93 1.54
N GLU A 30 -9.26 10.75 0.82
CA GLU A 30 -7.83 10.84 1.06
C GLU A 30 -7.56 11.35 2.49
N VAL A 31 -6.63 10.69 3.18
CA VAL A 31 -6.22 11.10 4.52
C VAL A 31 -5.03 12.05 4.39
N ASP A 32 -5.19 13.29 4.83
CA ASP A 32 -4.08 14.23 4.98
C ASP A 32 -3.44 14.06 6.36
N THR A 33 -2.24 13.47 6.40
CA THR A 33 -1.47 13.25 7.64
C THR A 33 -0.29 14.21 7.75
N MET A 34 -0.36 15.23 8.60
CA MET A 34 0.79 16.11 8.85
C MET A 34 1.67 15.61 10.01
N LEU A 35 3.00 15.70 9.84
CA LEU A 35 3.92 15.51 10.95
C LEU A 35 3.81 16.70 11.93
N ASN A 36 3.88 16.39 13.21
CA ASN A 36 3.94 17.40 14.29
C ASN A 36 5.35 17.97 14.51
N VAL A 37 6.31 17.67 13.62
CA VAL A 37 7.71 18.10 13.71
C VAL A 37 8.17 18.69 12.39
N GLU A 38 8.96 19.76 12.47
CA GLU A 38 9.59 20.40 11.33
C GLU A 38 11.05 19.94 11.16
N ARG A 39 11.66 20.31 10.03
CA ARG A 39 13.09 20.01 9.78
C ARG A 39 13.96 20.77 10.80
N PRO A 40 15.08 20.20 11.27
CA PRO A 40 15.63 18.90 10.89
C PRO A 40 14.91 17.73 11.59
N TYR A 41 14.53 16.72 10.81
CA TYR A 41 13.82 15.55 11.34
C TYR A 41 14.65 14.71 12.31
N PRO A 42 14.00 14.03 13.29
CA PRO A 42 14.67 13.15 14.23
C PRO A 42 15.56 12.10 13.53
N PRO A 43 16.81 11.87 13.99
CA PRO A 43 17.71 10.88 13.38
C PRO A 43 17.15 9.46 13.33
N ILE A 44 16.19 9.13 14.21
CA ILE A 44 15.51 7.83 14.24
C ILE A 44 14.75 7.52 12.94
N LEU A 45 14.26 8.54 12.22
CA LEU A 45 13.58 8.37 10.93
C LEU A 45 14.54 7.99 9.80
N ARG A 46 15.86 8.11 10.01
CA ARG A 46 16.90 7.76 9.04
C ARG A 46 17.48 6.36 9.27
N ARG A 47 16.96 5.61 10.24
CA ARG A 47 17.48 4.27 10.52
C ARG A 47 17.14 3.33 9.37
N PRO A 48 18.09 2.50 8.90
CA PRO A 48 17.77 1.47 7.92
C PRO A 48 16.77 0.47 8.54
N ALA A 49 15.99 -0.19 7.69
CA ALA A 49 15.19 -1.33 8.11
C ALA A 49 16.08 -2.37 8.81
N TYR A 50 15.52 -3.01 9.83
CA TYR A 50 16.17 -4.13 10.49
C TYR A 50 16.37 -5.28 9.50
N PRO A 51 17.49 -6.03 9.59
CA PRO A 51 17.72 -7.16 8.71
C PRO A 51 16.64 -8.23 8.93
N ALA A 52 16.00 -8.67 7.85
CA ALA A 52 15.07 -9.79 7.84
C ALA A 52 15.79 -11.10 7.48
N SER A 53 15.22 -12.24 7.87
CA SER A 53 15.74 -13.55 7.45
C SER A 53 15.51 -13.76 5.96
N PRO A 54 16.31 -14.59 5.25
CA PRO A 54 16.13 -14.84 3.81
C PRO A 54 14.72 -15.30 3.45
N ARG A 55 14.13 -16.18 4.27
CA ARG A 55 12.76 -16.65 4.10
C ARG A 55 11.73 -15.53 4.29
N ALA A 56 11.95 -14.64 5.25
CA ALA A 56 11.08 -13.49 5.46
C ALA A 56 11.18 -12.50 4.29
N ILE A 57 12.36 -12.36 3.69
CA ILE A 57 12.58 -11.54 2.49
C ILE A 57 11.77 -12.05 1.32
N GLU A 58 11.90 -13.32 0.98
CA GLU A 58 11.16 -13.91 -0.12
C GLU A 58 9.63 -13.77 0.04
N ALA A 59 9.11 -14.00 1.25
CA ALA A 59 7.69 -13.83 1.54
C ALA A 59 7.23 -12.36 1.42
N LEU A 60 8.01 -11.43 1.97
CA LEU A 60 7.69 -10.00 1.92
C LEU A 60 7.76 -9.46 0.50
N GLU A 61 8.71 -9.92 -0.32
CA GLU A 61 8.82 -9.52 -1.72
C GLU A 61 7.57 -9.93 -2.52
N SER A 62 7.05 -11.14 -2.29
CA SER A 62 5.79 -11.59 -2.90
C SER A 62 4.63 -10.64 -2.58
N HIS A 63 4.44 -10.31 -1.30
CA HIS A 63 3.36 -9.43 -0.86
C HIS A 63 3.53 -7.98 -1.33
N ILE A 64 4.76 -7.46 -1.35
CA ILE A 64 5.04 -6.11 -1.86
C ILE A 64 4.70 -6.02 -3.35
N ASN A 65 5.09 -7.03 -4.13
CA ASN A 65 4.77 -7.08 -5.56
C ASN A 65 3.26 -7.15 -5.81
N GLU A 66 2.53 -7.89 -4.98
CA GLU A 66 1.07 -7.91 -5.02
C GLU A 66 0.48 -6.52 -4.74
N LEU A 67 0.89 -5.88 -3.64
CA LEU A 67 0.41 -4.53 -3.28
C LEU A 67 0.75 -3.46 -4.34
N ILE A 68 1.86 -3.59 -5.05
CA ILE A 68 2.20 -2.72 -6.20
C ILE A 68 1.22 -2.94 -7.35
N LYS A 69 0.92 -4.20 -7.71
CA LYS A 69 -0.06 -4.52 -8.77
C LYS A 69 -1.45 -4.00 -8.43
N LEU A 70 -1.82 -4.01 -7.15
CA LEU A 70 -3.09 -3.50 -6.63
C LEU A 70 -3.14 -1.97 -6.58
N GLY A 71 -2.05 -1.26 -6.88
CA GLY A 71 -1.98 0.19 -6.79
C GLY A 71 -1.95 0.75 -5.36
N VAL A 72 -1.79 -0.12 -4.35
CA VAL A 72 -1.69 0.28 -2.93
C VAL A 72 -0.31 0.84 -2.61
N LEU A 73 0.73 0.22 -3.18
CA LEU A 73 2.11 0.67 -3.05
C LEU A 73 2.62 1.19 -4.41
N ARG A 74 3.47 2.20 -4.38
CA ARG A 74 4.23 2.64 -5.55
C ARG A 74 5.70 2.78 -5.21
N LYS A 75 6.56 2.53 -6.21
CA LYS A 75 7.98 2.84 -6.10
C LYS A 75 8.18 4.35 -6.16
N VAL A 76 8.97 4.88 -5.23
CA VAL A 76 9.39 6.28 -5.19
C VAL A 76 10.86 6.36 -5.63
N GLY A 77 11.17 7.28 -6.54
CA GLY A 77 12.54 7.48 -7.00
C GLY A 77 13.46 8.05 -5.91
N HIS A 78 14.77 7.78 -5.99
CA HIS A 78 15.75 8.27 -5.00
C HIS A 78 15.74 9.79 -4.81
N ASN A 79 15.44 10.54 -5.86
CA ASN A 79 15.39 12.01 -5.88
C ASN A 79 13.96 12.54 -6.03
N GLU A 80 12.95 11.69 -5.92
CA GLU A 80 11.55 12.13 -6.04
C GLU A 80 11.14 12.81 -4.72
N GLU A 81 10.79 14.08 -4.80
CA GLU A 81 10.20 14.79 -3.67
C GLU A 81 8.75 14.31 -3.49
N VAL A 82 8.52 13.56 -2.42
CA VAL A 82 7.17 13.17 -2.00
C VAL A 82 6.77 14.06 -0.83
N GLU A 83 5.56 14.60 -0.88
CA GLU A 83 5.01 15.32 0.26
C GLU A 83 4.97 14.40 1.49
N VAL A 84 5.41 14.95 2.62
CA VAL A 84 5.54 14.25 3.92
C VAL A 84 4.21 13.63 4.38
N THR A 85 3.11 14.14 3.85
CA THR A 85 1.74 13.70 4.11
C THR A 85 1.43 12.32 3.58
N THR A 86 2.25 11.81 2.64
CA THR A 86 2.13 10.45 2.14
C THR A 86 2.95 9.50 3.01
N PRO A 87 2.35 8.48 3.67
CA PRO A 87 3.12 7.49 4.42
C PRO A 87 4.05 6.72 3.47
N VAL A 88 5.36 7.00 3.57
CA VAL A 88 6.40 6.31 2.79
C VAL A 88 6.98 5.17 3.63
N ILE A 89 6.83 3.94 3.15
CA ILE A 89 7.58 2.79 3.69
C ILE A 89 8.99 2.84 3.09
N ILE A 90 9.95 3.32 3.87
CA ILE A 90 11.35 3.42 3.44
C ILE A 90 12.06 2.07 3.67
N SER A 91 12.73 1.61 2.61
CA SER A 91 13.71 0.51 2.56
C SER A 91 13.16 -0.92 2.58
N TRP A 92 12.61 -1.34 1.44
CA TRP A 92 12.67 -2.74 1.02
C TRP A 92 13.78 -2.90 -0.03
N ASN A 93 14.88 -3.55 0.35
CA ASN A 93 16.11 -3.75 -0.41
C ASN A 93 16.78 -2.46 -0.94
N ASN A 94 17.78 -1.99 -0.19
CA ASN A 94 18.94 -1.41 -0.86
C ASN A 94 19.68 -2.57 -1.52
N ASP A 95 19.40 -2.82 -2.80
CA ASP A 95 20.34 -3.57 -3.63
C ASP A 95 21.66 -2.80 -3.58
N LYS A 96 22.58 -3.29 -2.76
CA LYS A 96 24.01 -2.97 -2.87
C LYS A 96 24.63 -3.91 -3.87
#